data_AF-T2S8B1-F1
#
_entry.id   AF-T2S8B1-F1
#
_cell.length_a   1.000
_cell.length_b   1.000
_cell.length_c   1.000
_cell.angle_alpha   90.00
_cell.angle_beta   90.00
_cell.angle_gamma   90.00
#
_symmetry.space_group_name_H-M   'P 1'
#
loop_
_entity.id
_entity.type
_entity.pdbx_description
1 polymer ?
#
loop_
_entity_poly.entity_id
_entity_poly.type
_entity_poly.pdbx_seq_one_letter_code
_entity_poly.pdbx_strand_id
1 'polypeptide(L)'
;MKKNGHFKDFAWKKCLLGASVVALLVGCSPHIIETNEVALKLNYHPASAKAQALDEKILLLRPAFQYSDNIAKEYENKFKNQTAIKVEEILQNQGYKVISVDSSDKDDFSFAQKKKGIWLSL
;
A
#
# COMPACT_ATOMS: atom_id res chain seq x y z
N MET A 1 66.26 11.86 -47.89
CA MET A 1 65.83 11.02 -46.74
C MET A 1 66.39 11.68 -45.48
N LYS A 2 65.67 12.01 -44.40
CA LYS A 2 64.48 11.42 -43.77
C LYS A 2 63.56 12.53 -43.24
N LYS A 3 62.29 12.55 -43.67
CA LYS A 3 61.17 13.04 -42.86
C LYS A 3 60.98 12.04 -41.71
N ASN A 4 60.48 12.47 -40.54
CA ASN A 4 59.66 11.70 -39.57
C ASN A 4 59.67 12.30 -38.14
N GLY A 5 59.61 13.63 -37.99
CA GLY A 5 59.41 14.27 -36.68
C GLY A 5 57.95 14.47 -36.29
N HIS A 6 57.01 14.38 -37.24
CA HIS A 6 55.67 14.96 -37.07
C HIS A 6 54.56 13.95 -36.68
N PHE A 7 54.90 12.67 -36.51
CA PHE A 7 53.91 11.60 -36.30
C PHE A 7 53.70 11.25 -34.81
N LYS A 8 54.68 11.55 -33.94
CA LYS A 8 54.61 11.19 -32.51
C LYS A 8 53.69 12.12 -31.70
N ASP A 9 53.66 13.41 -32.01
CA ASP A 9 52.82 14.38 -31.29
C ASP A 9 51.31 14.20 -31.55
N PHE A 10 50.96 13.68 -32.73
CA PHE A 10 49.56 13.49 -33.12
C PHE A 10 48.93 12.28 -32.41
N ALA A 11 49.71 11.22 -32.18
CA ALA A 11 49.26 10.02 -31.50
C ALA A 11 49.01 10.27 -29.99
N TRP A 12 49.85 11.07 -29.34
CA TRP A 12 49.73 11.40 -27.92
C TRP A 12 48.48 12.24 -27.62
N LYS A 13 48.18 13.24 -28.46
CA LYS A 13 46.97 14.06 -28.33
C LYS A 13 45.67 13.28 -28.53
N LYS A 14 45.66 12.28 -29.42
CA LYS A 14 44.49 11.41 -29.62
C LYS A 14 44.24 10.46 -28.44
N CYS A 15 45.28 9.94 -27.79
CA CYS A 15 45.13 9.12 -26.59
C CYS A 15 44.57 9.91 -25.39
N LEU A 16 45.00 11.17 -25.20
CA LEU A 16 44.48 12.03 -24.12
C LEU A 16 43.00 12.37 -24.30
N LEU A 17 42.56 12.61 -25.54
CA LEU A 17 41.15 12.89 -25.84
C LEU A 17 40.26 11.65 -25.69
N GLY A 18 40.77 10.45 -26.03
CA GLY A 18 40.02 9.20 -25.89
C GLY A 18 39.73 8.81 -24.44
N ALA A 19 40.71 8.99 -23.54
CA ALA A 19 40.54 8.68 -22.12
C ALA A 19 39.53 9.61 -21.41
N SER A 20 39.43 10.87 -21.85
CA SER A 20 38.50 11.85 -21.27
C SER A 20 37.03 11.54 -21.57
N VAL A 21 36.71 10.97 -22.73
CA VAL A 21 35.33 10.64 -23.11
C VAL A 21 34.82 9.41 -22.35
N VAL A 22 35.68 8.44 -22.06
CA VAL A 22 35.30 7.23 -21.30
C VAL A 22 34.99 7.58 -19.84
N ALA A 23 35.74 8.51 -19.23
CA ALA A 23 35.47 8.99 -17.86
C ALA A 23 34.13 9.72 -17.72
N LEU A 24 33.67 10.41 -18.78
CA LEU A 24 32.37 11.08 -18.80
C LEU A 24 31.18 10.11 -18.92
N LEU A 25 31.40 8.89 -19.43
CA LEU A 25 30.32 7.91 -19.67
C LEU A 25 30.10 6.93 -18.51
N VAL A 26 31.05 6.77 -17.59
CA VAL A 26 30.87 5.96 -16.36
C VAL A 26 30.16 6.71 -15.23
N GLY A 27 29.81 7.99 -15.43
CA GLY A 27 29.16 8.85 -14.42
C GLY A 27 27.63 8.88 -14.47
N CYS A 28 26.99 8.31 -15.49
CA CYS A 28 25.53 8.23 -15.59
C CYS A 28 25.04 6.84 -15.19
N SER A 29 25.40 6.39 -13.99
CA SER A 29 24.62 5.33 -13.38
C SER A 29 23.27 5.96 -13.04
N PRO A 30 22.14 5.56 -13.66
CA PRO A 30 20.86 6.06 -13.22
C PRO A 30 20.75 5.67 -11.75
N HIS A 31 20.64 6.67 -10.88
CA HIS A 31 20.17 6.45 -9.52
C HIS A 31 18.72 5.98 -9.68
N ILE A 32 18.56 4.69 -9.97
CA ILE A 32 17.28 4.01 -9.81
C ILE A 32 17.07 4.10 -8.31
N ILE A 33 16.14 4.95 -7.91
CA ILE A 33 15.60 4.95 -6.56
C ILE A 33 14.84 3.62 -6.47
N GLU A 34 15.58 2.54 -6.21
CA GLU A 34 14.99 1.31 -5.72
C GLU A 34 14.32 1.67 -4.40
N THR A 35 13.03 1.36 -4.32
CA THR A 35 12.15 1.55 -3.16
C THR A 35 11.92 3.01 -2.76
N ASN A 36 10.94 3.64 -3.43
CA ASN A 36 10.14 4.67 -2.76
C ASN A 36 9.35 3.97 -1.64
N GLU A 37 9.97 3.82 -0.46
CA GLU A 37 9.33 3.25 0.73
C GLU A 37 8.28 4.23 1.24
N VAL A 38 7.09 4.18 0.64
CA VAL A 38 5.94 4.94 1.11
C VAL A 38 5.40 4.26 2.36
N ALA A 39 5.35 5.02 3.46
CA ALA A 39 4.78 4.53 4.71
C ALA A 39 3.31 4.09 4.53
N LEU A 40 2.99 2.90 5.04
CA LEU A 40 1.62 2.37 5.01
C LEU A 40 0.68 3.29 5.81
N LYS A 41 -0.34 3.83 5.14
CA LYS A 41 -1.31 4.76 5.71
C LYS A 41 -2.73 4.18 5.64
N LEU A 42 -3.24 3.65 6.76
CA LEU A 42 -4.56 2.99 6.86
C LEU A 42 -5.59 3.80 7.67
N ASN A 43 -5.36 5.10 7.78
CA ASN A 43 -6.10 6.04 8.61
C ASN A 43 -7.03 6.86 7.73
N TYR A 44 -8.18 6.27 7.39
CA TYR A 44 -9.31 7.01 6.85
C TYR A 44 -10.04 7.76 7.97
N HIS A 45 -10.40 9.01 7.73
CA HIS A 45 -11.19 9.82 8.66
C HIS A 45 -12.60 9.97 8.10
N PRO A 46 -13.63 9.37 8.73
CA PRO A 46 -15.01 9.55 8.28
C PRO A 46 -15.40 11.03 8.36
N ALA A 47 -15.94 11.59 7.28
CA ALA A 47 -16.39 12.98 7.26
C ALA A 47 -17.72 13.19 8.01
N SER A 48 -18.36 12.12 8.48
CA SER A 48 -19.68 12.15 9.11
C SER A 48 -19.61 12.63 10.55
N ALA A 49 -20.35 13.71 10.84
CA ALA A 49 -20.69 14.08 12.21
C ALA A 49 -21.58 12.98 12.83
N LYS A 50 -21.42 12.75 14.14
CA LYS A 50 -22.17 11.73 14.86
C LYS A 50 -23.67 12.04 14.82
N ALA A 51 -24.44 11.17 14.18
CA ALA A 51 -25.89 11.25 14.09
C ALA A 51 -26.55 10.86 15.42
N GLN A 52 -27.84 11.15 15.54
CA GLN A 52 -28.65 10.69 16.67
C GLN A 52 -28.72 9.16 16.67
N ALA A 53 -28.70 8.55 17.87
CA ALA A 53 -28.75 7.10 18.01
C ALA A 53 -30.09 6.55 17.48
N LEU A 54 -30.00 5.50 16.67
CA LEU A 54 -31.09 4.68 16.19
C LEU A 54 -31.27 3.49 17.16
N ASP A 55 -32.49 2.99 17.31
CA ASP A 55 -32.75 1.73 18.05
C ASP A 55 -32.49 0.48 17.18
N GLU A 56 -31.86 0.68 16.03
CA GLU A 56 -31.53 -0.38 15.07
C GLU A 56 -30.15 -0.98 15.36
N LYS A 57 -30.09 -2.31 15.27
CA LYS A 57 -28.85 -3.08 15.47
C LYS A 57 -28.36 -3.62 14.14
N ILE A 58 -27.09 -3.37 13.84
CA ILE A 58 -26.40 -3.96 12.70
C ILE A 58 -25.48 -5.05 13.20
N LEU A 59 -25.58 -6.21 12.58
CA LEU A 59 -24.61 -7.27 12.76
C LEU A 59 -23.55 -7.12 11.67
N LEU A 60 -22.32 -6.78 12.06
CA LEU A 60 -21.21 -6.57 11.13
C LEU A 60 -20.38 -7.85 11.04
N LEU A 61 -20.48 -8.53 9.90
CA LEU A 61 -19.60 -9.65 9.58
C LEU A 61 -18.24 -9.11 9.19
N ARG A 62 -17.19 -9.54 9.89
CA ARG A 62 -15.83 -9.11 9.55
C ARG A 62 -15.43 -9.67 8.18
N PRO A 63 -14.98 -8.83 7.25
CA PRO A 63 -14.60 -9.27 5.92
C PRO A 63 -13.44 -10.28 5.97
N ALA A 64 -13.57 -11.33 5.17
CA ALA A 64 -12.52 -12.31 4.94
C ALA A 64 -11.76 -11.94 3.67
N PHE A 65 -10.65 -11.24 3.83
CA PHE A 65 -9.79 -10.85 2.70
C PHE A 65 -8.92 -12.02 2.25
N GLN A 66 -8.75 -12.14 0.93
CA GLN A 66 -7.73 -12.98 0.33
C GLN A 66 -6.57 -12.10 -0.09
N TYR A 67 -5.36 -12.49 0.28
CA TYR A 67 -4.13 -11.76 -0.03
C TYR A 67 -3.23 -12.61 -0.92
N SER A 68 -2.47 -11.95 -1.79
CA SER A 68 -1.42 -12.58 -2.58
C SER A 68 -0.15 -12.75 -1.74
N ASP A 69 0.65 -13.78 -2.06
CA ASP A 69 1.83 -14.19 -1.27
C ASP A 69 2.93 -13.10 -1.14
N ASN A 70 2.89 -12.07 -1.99
CA ASN A 70 3.81 -10.94 -1.95
C ASN A 70 3.48 -9.90 -0.88
N ILE A 71 2.33 -10.02 -0.19
CA ILE A 71 1.94 -9.12 0.90
C ILE A 71 2.49 -9.65 2.21
N ALA A 72 3.19 -8.80 2.97
CA ALA A 72 3.64 -9.17 4.30
C ALA A 72 2.43 -9.39 5.22
N LYS A 73 2.43 -10.49 5.98
CA LYS A 73 1.36 -10.84 6.93
C LYS A 73 1.05 -9.74 7.95
N GLU A 74 2.05 -8.93 8.30
CA GLU A 74 1.87 -7.75 9.13
C GLU A 74 0.90 -6.74 8.50
N TYR A 75 1.02 -6.50 7.18
CA TYR A 75 0.15 -5.59 6.45
C TYR A 75 -1.26 -6.14 6.30
N GLU A 76 -1.41 -7.45 6.08
CA GLU A 76 -2.72 -8.11 6.08
C GLU A 76 -3.45 -7.90 7.41
N ASN A 77 -2.77 -8.16 8.52
CA ASN A 77 -3.33 -8.01 9.86
C ASN A 77 -3.69 -6.55 10.17
N LYS A 78 -2.79 -5.61 9.82
CA LYS A 78 -3.04 -4.17 9.99
C LYS A 78 -4.26 -3.72 9.16
N PHE A 79 -4.35 -4.14 7.91
CA PHE A 79 -5.45 -3.79 7.01
C PHE A 79 -6.79 -4.35 7.51
N LYS A 80 -6.82 -5.64 7.87
CA LYS A 80 -8.02 -6.31 8.40
C LYS A 80 -8.55 -5.60 9.64
N ASN A 81 -7.66 -5.30 10.59
CA ASN A 81 -8.06 -4.65 11.85
C ASN A 81 -8.54 -3.22 11.63
N GLN A 82 -7.81 -2.43 10.85
CA GLN A 82 -8.21 -1.03 10.58
C GLN A 82 -9.52 -0.95 9.82
N THR A 83 -9.75 -1.84 8.84
CA THR A 83 -11.00 -1.85 8.07
C THR A 83 -12.19 -2.17 8.98
N ALA A 84 -12.09 -3.22 9.82
CA ALA A 84 -13.16 -3.58 10.75
C ALA A 84 -13.51 -2.42 11.70
N ILE A 85 -12.50 -1.78 12.29
CA ILE A 85 -12.68 -0.63 13.19
C ILE A 85 -13.35 0.54 12.45
N LYS A 86 -12.90 0.88 11.25
CA LYS A 86 -13.41 2.04 10.51
C LYS A 86 -14.83 1.86 10.02
N VAL A 87 -15.18 0.65 9.59
CA VAL A 87 -16.56 0.33 9.20
C VAL A 87 -17.48 0.42 10.42
N GLU A 88 -17.06 -0.14 11.55
CA GLU A 88 -17.82 -0.05 12.80
C GLU A 88 -18.02 1.41 13.23
N GLU A 89 -16.97 2.23 13.20
CA GLU A 89 -17.05 3.68 13.48
C GLU A 89 -18.02 4.41 12.54
N ILE A 90 -17.99 4.11 11.23
CA ILE A 90 -18.90 4.74 10.25
C ILE A 90 -20.36 4.42 10.59
N LEU A 91 -20.66 3.16 10.89
CA LEU A 91 -22.02 2.72 11.24
C LEU A 91 -22.48 3.31 12.58
N GLN A 92 -21.60 3.35 13.57
CA GLN A 92 -21.89 4.00 14.86
C GLN A 92 -22.12 5.52 14.69
N ASN A 93 -21.35 6.17 13.83
CA ASN A 93 -21.52 7.59 13.51
C ASN A 93 -22.84 7.86 12.77
N GLN A 94 -23.41 6.86 12.10
CA GLN A 94 -24.76 6.94 11.51
C GLN A 94 -25.88 6.65 12.52
N GLY A 95 -25.55 6.33 13.77
CA GLY A 95 -26.51 6.12 14.85
C GLY A 95 -26.80 4.65 15.17
N TYR A 96 -26.24 3.69 14.43
CA TYR A 96 -26.52 2.27 14.65
C TYR A 96 -25.79 1.70 15.88
N LYS A 97 -26.42 0.71 16.51
CA LYS A 97 -25.72 -0.16 17.46
C LYS A 97 -25.09 -1.35 16.72
N VAL A 98 -23.77 -1.35 16.61
CA VAL A 98 -23.02 -2.38 15.87
C VAL A 98 -22.65 -3.55 16.79
N ILE A 99 -22.80 -4.77 16.29
CA ILE A 99 -22.30 -6.01 16.89
C ILE A 99 -21.39 -6.66 15.85
N SER A 100 -20.08 -6.57 16.09
CA SER A 100 -19.05 -7.14 15.22
C SER A 100 -18.85 -8.62 15.51
N VAL A 101 -18.80 -9.43 14.46
CA VAL A 101 -18.71 -10.90 14.55
C VAL A 101 -17.76 -11.45 13.50
N ASP A 102 -17.02 -12.49 13.85
CA ASP A 102 -16.13 -13.17 12.92
C ASP A 102 -16.94 -13.99 11.90
N SER A 103 -16.48 -13.99 10.65
CA SER A 103 -17.18 -14.67 9.55
C SER A 103 -17.26 -16.19 9.71
N SER A 104 -16.37 -16.79 10.52
CA SER A 104 -16.44 -18.21 10.92
C SER A 104 -17.70 -18.53 11.73
N ASP A 105 -18.22 -17.54 12.46
CA ASP A 105 -19.30 -17.73 13.43
C ASP A 105 -20.67 -17.47 12.80
N LYS A 106 -20.71 -17.31 11.46
CA LYS A 106 -21.92 -17.01 10.68
C LYS A 106 -22.99 -18.09 10.81
N ASP A 107 -22.56 -19.33 11.01
CA ASP A 107 -23.45 -20.47 11.17
C ASP A 107 -23.99 -20.62 12.60
N ASP A 108 -23.31 -20.01 13.59
CA ASP A 108 -23.71 -20.02 15.00
C ASP A 108 -24.78 -18.97 15.34
N PHE A 109 -25.18 -18.13 14.37
CA PHE A 109 -26.27 -17.17 14.61
C PHE A 109 -27.62 -17.86 14.73
N SER A 110 -28.21 -17.72 15.91
CA SER A 110 -29.60 -18.12 16.17
C SER A 110 -30.55 -17.46 15.15
N PHE A 111 -31.61 -18.18 14.78
CA PHE A 111 -32.65 -17.70 13.85
C PHE A 111 -33.22 -16.32 14.25
N ALA A 112 -33.25 -16.00 15.56
CA ALA A 112 -33.70 -14.71 16.08
C ALA A 112 -32.75 -13.54 15.76
N GLN A 113 -31.44 -13.79 15.67
CA GLN A 113 -30.44 -12.79 15.23
C GLN A 113 -30.51 -12.59 13.71
N LYS A 114 -30.75 -13.66 12.94
CA LYS A 114 -31.00 -13.61 11.49
C LYS A 114 -32.25 -12.81 11.12
N LYS A 115 -33.28 -12.82 11.96
CA LYS A 115 -34.57 -12.17 11.71
C LYS A 115 -34.63 -10.69 12.13
N LYS A 116 -33.69 -10.19 12.94
CA LYS A 116 -33.71 -8.82 13.49
C LYS A 116 -32.59 -7.88 13.01
N GLY A 117 -31.51 -8.39 12.45
CA GLY A 117 -30.38 -7.58 11.98
C GLY A 117 -30.46 -7.29 10.49
N ILE A 118 -30.17 -6.04 10.09
CA ILE A 118 -29.79 -5.72 8.71
C ILE A 118 -28.35 -6.21 8.53
N TRP A 119 -28.14 -7.03 7.51
CA TRP A 119 -26.85 -7.65 7.22
C TRP A 119 -26.05 -6.76 6.26
N LEU A 120 -24.86 -6.33 6.68
CA LEU A 120 -23.87 -5.77 5.77
C LEU A 120 -22.71 -6.76 5.63
N SER A 121 -22.53 -7.26 4.41
CA SER A 121 -21.30 -7.93 3.97
C SER A 121 -20.54 -6.94 3.11
N LEU A 122 -19.29 -6.65 3.49
CA LEU A 122 -18.36 -5.86 2.69
C LEU A 122 -17.49 -6.75 1.81
#